data_AF-A0A3P7GNN3-F1
#
_entry.id   AF-A0A3P7GNN3-F1
#
_cell.length_a   1.000
_cell.length_b   1.000
_cell.length_c   1.000
_cell.angle_alpha   90.00
_cell.angle_beta   90.00
_cell.angle_gamma   90.00
#
_symmetry.space_group_name_H-M   'P 1'
#
loop_
_entity.id
_entity.type
_entity.pdbx_description
1 polymer ?
#
loop_
_entity_poly.entity_id
_entity_poly.type
_entity_poly.pdbx_seq_one_letter_code
_entity_poly.pdbx_strand_id
1 'polypeptide(L)'
;MAIYEPLYVLDLQEQPSGTVDPIRCTVVHDQFERNCDRWNEKRRAASASPLQYYGLLANTHSTYNSVDRVQALLYDSFIDGPFMHLQNLTYRYVHKYGHVIVVTGTIFDYDSDGLADSVDVFRHSCYVHSYRNVYHFRLHELSEGLLHEQPSHVFRILLRCEDGRWSADGHSCYDAQQTRVLAFILPNTPDDLNCLVKITILYFKPRDYLLVNTARIRDIELLTGLEFFTDRNRYEESVAIQLRTYIMQTLWDY
;
A
#
# COMPACT_ATOMS: atom_id res chain seq x y z
N MET A 1 -0.12 -9.27 -2.33
CA MET A 1 -1.29 -9.17 -1.42
C MET A 1 -2.01 -7.86 -1.70
N ALA A 2 -3.33 -7.79 -1.59
CA ALA A 2 -4.09 -6.55 -1.74
C ALA A 2 -5.26 -6.50 -0.76
N ILE A 3 -5.52 -5.32 -0.20
CA ILE A 3 -6.56 -5.07 0.80
C ILE A 3 -7.51 -4.01 0.25
N TYR A 4 -8.81 -4.27 0.32
CA TYR A 4 -9.88 -3.38 -0.14
C TYR A 4 -10.58 -2.77 1.08
N GLU A 5 -10.68 -1.45 1.13
CA GLU A 5 -11.25 -0.67 2.22
C GLU A 5 -12.21 0.40 1.67
N PRO A 6 -13.54 0.26 1.83
CA PRO A 6 -14.47 1.37 1.64
C PRO A 6 -14.38 2.28 2.87
N LEU A 7 -13.70 3.43 2.75
CA LEU A 7 -13.43 4.32 3.89
C LEU A 7 -14.37 5.53 3.90
N TYR A 8 -15.12 5.65 5.00
CA TYR A 8 -15.93 6.80 5.33
C TYR A 8 -15.20 7.70 6.34
N VAL A 9 -15.58 8.98 6.40
CA VAL A 9 -14.99 9.93 7.37
C VAL A 9 -15.11 9.46 8.81
N LEU A 10 -16.21 8.77 9.14
CA LEU A 10 -16.46 8.24 10.48
C LEU A 10 -15.46 7.14 10.87
N ASP A 11 -14.92 6.40 9.90
CA ASP A 11 -13.96 5.32 10.15
C ASP A 11 -12.59 5.86 10.59
N LEU A 12 -12.30 7.13 10.29
CA LEU A 12 -11.04 7.80 10.60
C LEU A 12 -11.08 8.60 11.92
N GLN A 13 -12.19 8.53 12.66
CA GLN A 13 -12.27 9.14 13.99
C GLN A 13 -11.54 8.25 14.99
N GLU A 14 -10.80 8.86 15.93
CA GLU A 14 -10.22 8.12 17.05
C GLU A 14 -11.34 7.39 17.80
N GLN A 15 -11.22 6.06 17.92
CA GLN A 15 -12.15 5.32 18.76
C GLN A 15 -11.98 5.81 20.21
N PRO A 16 -13.09 6.11 20.93
CA PRO A 16 -13.01 6.52 22.33
C PRO A 16 -12.20 5.48 23.10
N SER A 17 -11.41 5.94 24.07
CA SER A 17 -10.46 5.18 24.89
C SER A 17 -11.13 4.13 25.81
N GLY A 18 -12.03 3.31 25.27
CA GLY A 18 -12.29 1.98 25.80
C GLY A 18 -11.02 1.17 25.56
N THR A 19 -10.61 0.42 26.57
CA THR A 19 -9.44 -0.45 26.59
C THR A 19 -9.57 -1.60 25.59
N VAL A 20 -9.64 -1.29 24.30
CA VAL A 20 -9.38 -2.26 23.24
C VAL A 20 -7.88 -2.19 23.06
N ASP A 21 -7.16 -3.06 23.76
CA ASP A 21 -5.76 -3.27 23.47
C ASP A 21 -5.63 -3.47 21.95
N PRO A 22 -4.67 -2.80 21.28
CA PRO A 22 -4.44 -3.04 19.86
C PRO A 22 -4.34 -4.56 19.66
N ILE A 23 -4.94 -5.11 18.59
CA ILE A 23 -4.93 -6.56 18.31
C ILE A 23 -3.47 -6.99 18.13
N ARG A 24 -2.78 -7.21 19.23
CA ARG A 24 -1.54 -7.96 19.27
C ARG A 24 -1.92 -9.40 18.98
N CYS A 25 -0.95 -10.22 18.65
CA CYS A 25 -1.11 -11.66 18.54
C CYS A 25 -1.44 -12.21 19.94
N THR A 26 -2.65 -11.94 20.38
CA THR A 26 -3.27 -12.39 21.60
C THR A 26 -4.11 -13.59 21.19
N VAL A 27 -4.08 -14.59 22.05
CA VAL A 27 -4.72 -15.92 21.94
C VAL A 27 -6.22 -15.86 21.53
N VAL A 28 -6.82 -14.67 21.53
CA VAL A 28 -8.24 -14.43 21.24
C VAL A 28 -8.59 -14.63 19.76
N HIS A 29 -7.63 -14.54 18.83
CA HIS A 29 -7.92 -14.51 17.39
C HIS A 29 -7.10 -15.49 16.51
N ASP A 30 -6.81 -16.70 17.04
CA ASP A 30 -6.16 -17.82 16.33
C ASP A 30 -6.78 -18.17 14.96
N GLN A 31 -8.02 -17.74 14.69
CA GLN A 31 -8.70 -17.95 13.41
C GLN A 31 -8.04 -17.19 12.25
N PHE A 32 -7.51 -16.00 12.53
CA PHE A 32 -6.86 -15.16 11.52
C PHE A 32 -5.35 -15.40 11.50
N GLU A 33 -4.75 -15.71 12.65
CA GLU A 33 -3.32 -15.91 12.81
C GLU A 33 -3.00 -17.32 13.33
N ARG A 34 -2.41 -18.17 12.48
CA ARG A 34 -2.24 -19.61 12.79
C ARG A 34 -1.02 -19.93 13.67
N ASN A 35 -0.11 -18.97 13.89
CA ASN A 35 1.12 -19.19 14.65
C ASN A 35 1.74 -17.86 15.16
N CYS A 36 1.20 -17.34 16.26
CA CYS A 36 1.60 -16.08 16.90
C CYS A 36 3.09 -16.06 17.33
N ASP A 37 3.63 -17.17 17.82
CA ASP A 37 5.01 -17.23 18.30
C ASP A 37 6.00 -17.04 17.14
N ARG A 38 5.79 -17.76 16.04
CA ARG A 38 6.60 -17.62 14.82
C ARG A 38 6.52 -16.21 14.25
N TRP A 39 5.35 -15.57 14.31
CA TRP A 39 5.19 -14.20 13.87
C TRP A 39 5.94 -13.20 14.74
N ASN A 40 5.84 -13.34 16.07
CA ASN A 40 6.58 -12.51 17.01
C ASN A 40 8.11 -12.67 16.88
N GLU A 41 8.59 -13.86 16.54
CA GLU A 41 10.00 -14.10 16.18
C GLU A 41 10.40 -13.34 14.92
N LYS A 42 9.61 -13.44 13.84
CA LYS A 42 9.86 -12.70 12.59
C LYS A 42 9.91 -11.20 12.81
N ARG A 43 8.98 -10.65 13.60
CA ARG A 43 8.95 -9.22 13.93
C ARG A 43 10.20 -8.79 14.68
N ARG A 44 10.61 -9.55 15.70
CA ARG A 44 11.85 -9.27 16.45
C ARG A 44 13.09 -9.33 15.56
N ALA A 45 13.15 -10.30 14.65
CA ALA A 45 14.24 -10.40 13.69
C ALA A 45 14.29 -9.20 12.74
N ALA A 46 13.14 -8.80 12.17
CA ALA A 46 13.05 -7.63 11.30
C ALA A 46 13.53 -6.35 12.01
N SER A 47 13.06 -6.09 13.23
CA SER A 47 13.40 -4.89 14.01
C SER A 47 14.86 -4.79 14.46
N ALA A 48 15.67 -5.83 14.25
CA ALA A 48 17.13 -5.75 14.43
C ALA A 48 17.85 -5.09 13.22
N SER A 49 17.09 -4.76 12.18
CA SER A 49 17.53 -4.16 10.91
C SER A 49 16.65 -2.93 10.59
N PRO A 50 16.89 -2.17 9.50
CA PRO A 50 16.04 -1.02 9.13
C PRO A 50 14.70 -1.45 8.49
N LEU A 51 14.18 -2.62 8.88
CA LEU A 51 12.95 -3.21 8.37
C LEU A 51 11.93 -3.40 9.48
N GLN A 52 10.68 -3.17 9.14
CA GLN A 52 9.58 -3.35 10.06
C GLN A 52 8.37 -3.94 9.33
N TYR A 53 7.68 -4.89 9.98
CA TYR A 53 6.33 -5.25 9.56
C TYR A 53 5.38 -4.11 9.91
N TYR A 54 4.78 -3.52 8.88
CA TYR A 54 3.93 -2.34 8.98
C TYR A 54 2.59 -2.56 8.28
N GLY A 55 1.52 -2.05 8.88
CA GLY A 55 0.15 -2.18 8.39
C GLY A 55 -0.10 -1.38 7.12
N LEU A 56 -0.70 -2.02 6.13
CA LEU A 56 -1.01 -1.41 4.84
C LEU A 56 -2.39 -0.74 4.80
N LEU A 57 -3.20 -0.91 5.84
CA LEU A 57 -4.53 -0.31 5.92
C LEU A 57 -4.43 1.22 5.87
N ALA A 58 -5.31 1.83 5.09
CA ALA A 58 -5.49 3.27 5.13
C ALA A 58 -6.26 3.70 6.39
N ASN A 59 -7.08 2.84 7.00
CA ASN A 59 -7.57 3.11 8.35
C ASN A 59 -6.57 2.61 9.40
N THR A 60 -5.67 3.49 9.84
CA THR A 60 -4.67 3.17 10.87
C THR A 60 -5.25 2.99 12.28
N HIS A 61 -6.48 3.47 12.52
CA HIS A 61 -7.20 3.29 13.79
C HIS A 61 -7.96 1.95 13.84
N SER A 62 -8.06 1.25 12.71
CA SER A 62 -8.66 -0.07 12.67
C SER A 62 -7.92 -1.02 13.59
N THR A 63 -8.66 -1.76 14.42
CA THR A 63 -8.11 -2.82 15.26
C THR A 63 -7.43 -3.90 14.42
N TYR A 64 -7.82 -4.05 13.14
CA TYR A 64 -7.21 -4.99 12.20
C TYR A 64 -5.83 -4.57 11.69
N ASN A 65 -5.41 -3.32 11.88
CA ASN A 65 -4.14 -2.80 11.34
C ASN A 65 -2.90 -3.53 11.92
N SER A 66 -3.07 -4.20 13.06
CA SER A 66 -2.03 -5.00 13.71
C SER A 66 -2.05 -6.49 13.36
N VAL A 67 -2.99 -6.94 12.52
CA VAL A 67 -3.08 -8.33 12.05
C VAL A 67 -1.97 -8.61 11.03
N ASP A 68 -1.25 -9.72 11.19
CA ASP A 68 -0.14 -10.15 10.33
C ASP A 68 -0.47 -10.09 8.83
N ARG A 69 -1.67 -10.55 8.45
CA ARG A 69 -2.14 -10.60 7.06
C ARG A 69 -2.40 -9.24 6.41
N VAL A 70 -2.36 -8.13 7.15
CA VAL A 70 -2.45 -6.79 6.55
C VAL A 70 -1.13 -6.04 6.63
N GLN A 71 -0.08 -6.70 7.13
CA GLN A 71 1.25 -6.14 7.26
C GLN A 71 2.18 -6.61 6.15
N ALA A 72 3.14 -5.77 5.81
CA ALA A 72 4.24 -6.10 4.91
C ALA A 72 5.57 -5.67 5.54
N LEU A 73 6.65 -6.35 5.17
CA LEU A 73 8.00 -6.03 5.62
C LEU A 73 8.55 -4.86 4.81
N LEU A 74 8.60 -3.66 5.40
CA LEU A 74 8.95 -2.42 4.73
C LEU A 74 10.17 -1.76 5.39
N TYR A 75 10.89 -0.93 4.64
CA TYR A 75 11.97 -0.12 5.22
C TYR A 75 11.42 0.99 6.12
N ASP A 76 12.11 1.28 7.22
CA ASP A 76 11.72 2.35 8.14
C ASP A 76 11.67 3.71 7.42
N SER A 77 12.64 3.99 6.55
CA SER A 77 12.68 5.20 5.72
C SER A 77 11.52 5.29 4.72
N PHE A 78 11.01 4.15 4.25
CA PHE A 78 9.83 4.11 3.39
C PHE A 78 8.55 4.42 4.20
N ILE A 79 8.43 3.81 5.39
CA ILE A 79 7.32 4.02 6.32
C ILE A 79 7.22 5.49 6.72
N ASP A 80 8.32 6.05 7.23
CA ASP A 80 8.40 7.42 7.76
C ASP A 80 8.46 8.50 6.67
N GLY A 81 8.57 8.10 5.40
CA GLY A 81 8.66 9.01 4.26
C GLY A 81 7.51 8.82 3.26
N PRO A 82 7.77 8.24 2.08
CA PRO A 82 6.78 8.07 1.01
C PRO A 82 5.43 7.52 1.45
N PHE A 83 5.43 6.48 2.29
CA PHE A 83 4.19 5.83 2.70
C PHE A 83 3.38 6.71 3.66
N MET A 84 4.01 7.36 4.63
CA MET A 84 3.36 8.35 5.50
C MET A 84 2.76 9.51 4.69
N HIS A 85 3.45 9.98 3.64
CA HIS A 85 2.90 11.02 2.77
C HIS A 85 1.62 10.57 2.05
N LEU A 86 1.64 9.34 1.51
CA LEU A 86 0.47 8.73 0.89
C LEU A 86 -0.66 8.52 1.90
N GLN A 87 -0.33 8.11 3.13
CA GLN A 87 -1.28 7.94 4.22
C GLN A 87 -1.99 9.25 4.58
N ASN A 88 -1.22 10.34 4.74
CA ASN A 88 -1.75 11.68 4.98
C ASN A 88 -2.60 12.18 3.80
N LEU A 89 -2.21 11.89 2.56
CA LEU A 89 -2.98 12.23 1.37
C LEU A 89 -4.34 11.52 1.37
N THR A 90 -4.35 10.22 1.64
CA THR A 90 -5.58 9.42 1.73
C THR A 90 -6.51 9.94 2.83
N TYR A 91 -5.99 10.23 4.02
CA TYR A 91 -6.76 10.83 5.12
C TYR A 91 -7.46 12.13 4.68
N ARG A 92 -6.72 13.05 4.03
CA ARG A 92 -7.27 14.32 3.55
C ARG A 92 -8.37 14.13 2.49
N TYR A 93 -8.21 13.15 1.61
CA TYR A 93 -9.23 12.84 0.61
C TYR A 93 -10.49 12.24 1.22
N VAL A 94 -10.37 11.30 2.15
CA VAL A 94 -11.55 10.76 2.85
C VAL A 94 -12.29 11.89 3.57
N HIS A 95 -11.57 12.74 4.30
CA HIS A 95 -12.15 13.88 5.02
C HIS A 95 -12.86 14.88 4.09
N LYS A 96 -12.33 15.10 2.89
CA LYS A 96 -12.94 16.03 1.92
C LYS A 96 -14.13 15.42 1.18
N TYR A 97 -13.97 14.20 0.67
CA TYR A 97 -14.94 13.59 -0.24
C TYR A 97 -15.99 12.74 0.48
N GLY A 98 -15.87 12.57 1.81
CA GLY A 98 -16.85 11.85 2.63
C GLY A 98 -16.68 10.33 2.58
N HIS A 99 -16.38 9.81 1.40
CA HIS A 99 -16.21 8.39 1.12
C HIS A 99 -15.20 8.19 -0.02
N VAL A 100 -14.22 7.31 0.20
CA VAL A 100 -13.21 6.91 -0.79
C VAL A 100 -12.99 5.42 -0.66
N ILE A 101 -13.00 4.69 -1.78
CA ILE A 101 -12.55 3.31 -1.82
C ILE A 101 -11.03 3.32 -1.92
N VAL A 102 -10.38 2.57 -1.05
CA VAL A 102 -8.92 2.39 -1.03
C VAL A 102 -8.59 0.94 -1.29
N VAL A 103 -7.65 0.70 -2.21
CA VAL A 103 -7.02 -0.61 -2.38
C VAL A 103 -5.53 -0.46 -2.19
N THR A 104 -4.96 -1.04 -1.14
CA THR A 104 -3.52 -1.02 -0.89
C THR A 104 -2.94 -2.43 -1.01
N GLY A 105 -1.78 -2.58 -1.64
CA GLY A 105 -1.16 -3.89 -1.79
C GLY A 105 0.33 -3.85 -2.10
N THR A 106 0.92 -5.03 -2.21
CA THR A 106 2.37 -5.24 -2.41
C THR A 106 2.68 -5.70 -3.83
N ILE A 107 3.84 -5.28 -4.35
CA ILE A 107 4.39 -5.65 -5.66
C ILE A 107 5.78 -6.27 -5.48
N PHE A 108 6.04 -7.31 -6.26
CA PHE A 108 7.32 -8.00 -6.37
C PHE A 108 7.76 -7.96 -7.83
N ASP A 109 8.70 -7.08 -8.13
CA ASP A 109 9.31 -6.83 -9.44
C ASP A 109 10.79 -6.52 -9.20
N TYR A 110 11.56 -7.57 -8.90
CA TYR A 110 12.98 -7.46 -8.56
C TYR A 110 13.89 -7.51 -9.80
N ASP A 111 13.40 -8.01 -10.93
CA ASP A 111 14.11 -7.91 -12.21
C ASP A 111 13.79 -6.63 -12.99
N SER A 112 12.83 -5.82 -12.51
CA SER A 112 12.48 -4.50 -13.03
C SER A 112 11.97 -4.54 -14.47
N ASP A 113 11.28 -5.62 -14.85
CA ASP A 113 10.70 -5.78 -16.18
C ASP A 113 9.27 -5.20 -16.28
N GLY A 114 8.70 -4.77 -15.16
CA GLY A 114 7.35 -4.19 -15.09
C GLY A 114 6.22 -5.22 -15.04
N LEU A 115 6.54 -6.49 -14.81
CA LEU A 115 5.60 -7.59 -14.64
C LEU A 115 5.74 -8.17 -13.23
N ALA A 116 4.72 -8.91 -12.80
CA ALA A 116 4.80 -9.63 -11.54
C ALA A 116 5.88 -10.74 -11.63
N ASP A 117 6.85 -10.73 -10.71
CA ASP A 117 7.88 -11.76 -10.63
C ASP A 117 7.25 -13.15 -10.49
N SER A 118 7.74 -14.11 -11.27
CA SER A 118 7.51 -15.53 -11.00
C SER A 118 8.26 -15.96 -9.73
N VAL A 119 7.86 -17.08 -9.11
CA VAL A 119 8.53 -17.60 -7.90
C VAL A 119 10.03 -17.81 -8.11
N ASP A 120 10.45 -18.21 -9.32
CA ASP A 120 11.84 -18.50 -9.63
C ASP A 120 12.66 -17.22 -9.84
N VAL A 121 12.11 -16.25 -10.56
CA VAL A 121 12.72 -14.91 -10.73
C VAL A 121 12.83 -14.22 -9.37
N PHE A 122 11.75 -14.23 -8.60
CA PHE A 122 11.70 -13.65 -7.27
C PHE A 122 12.82 -14.19 -6.37
N ARG A 123 12.99 -15.53 -6.32
CA ARG A 123 14.05 -16.17 -5.51
C ARG A 123 15.45 -15.77 -5.96
N HIS A 124 15.70 -15.66 -7.26
CA HIS A 124 17.02 -15.34 -7.79
C HIS A 124 17.35 -13.85 -7.64
N SER A 125 16.44 -12.98 -8.09
CA SER A 125 16.64 -11.53 -8.13
C SER A 125 16.60 -10.93 -6.72
N CYS A 126 15.69 -11.36 -5.84
CA CYS A 126 15.66 -10.91 -4.44
C CYS A 126 16.96 -11.25 -3.71
N TYR A 127 17.51 -12.46 -3.90
CA TYR A 127 18.79 -12.86 -3.36
C TYR A 127 19.89 -11.87 -3.79
N VAL A 128 20.11 -11.69 -5.09
CA VAL A 128 21.14 -10.78 -5.62
C VAL A 128 20.95 -9.33 -5.15
N HIS A 129 19.72 -8.84 -5.12
CA HIS A 129 19.40 -7.48 -4.68
C HIS A 129 19.68 -7.30 -3.18
N SER A 130 19.33 -8.31 -2.38
CA SER A 130 19.68 -8.35 -0.97
C SER A 130 21.19 -8.26 -0.77
N TYR A 131 22.02 -9.05 -1.48
CA TYR A 131 23.49 -9.01 -1.33
C TYR A 131 24.11 -7.62 -1.55
N ARG A 132 23.55 -6.77 -2.43
CA ARG A 132 24.05 -5.39 -2.63
C ARG A 132 23.77 -4.49 -1.41
N ASN A 133 22.63 -4.65 -0.76
CA ASN A 133 22.23 -3.88 0.42
C ASN A 133 22.75 -4.50 1.74
N VAL A 134 23.06 -5.80 1.72
CA VAL A 134 23.53 -6.62 2.86
C VAL A 134 24.83 -6.08 3.47
N TYR A 135 25.78 -5.61 2.65
CA TYR A 135 27.03 -5.05 3.15
C TYR A 135 26.89 -3.63 3.71
N HIS A 136 25.83 -2.89 3.34
CA HIS A 136 25.60 -1.52 3.79
C HIS A 136 24.74 -1.45 5.06
N PHE A 137 23.75 -2.35 5.21
CA PHE A 137 22.71 -2.25 6.26
C PHE A 137 22.66 -3.42 7.24
N ARG A 138 23.66 -4.31 7.30
CA ARG A 138 23.68 -5.51 8.18
C ARG A 138 22.51 -6.49 7.95
N LEU A 139 21.91 -6.50 6.76
CA LEU A 139 20.84 -7.46 6.41
C LEU A 139 21.32 -8.92 6.36
N HIS A 140 22.63 -9.19 6.43
CA HIS A 140 23.20 -10.55 6.46
C HIS A 140 22.75 -11.38 7.68
N GLU A 141 22.24 -10.73 8.73
CA GLU A 141 21.76 -11.36 9.95
C GLU A 141 20.28 -11.79 9.85
N LEU A 142 19.56 -11.36 8.79
CA LEU A 142 18.19 -11.79 8.53
C LEU A 142 18.19 -13.12 7.77
N SER A 143 17.25 -14.00 8.12
CA SER A 143 17.06 -15.25 7.35
C SER A 143 16.62 -14.94 5.93
N GLU A 144 17.13 -15.67 4.93
CA GLU A 144 16.73 -15.54 3.52
C GLU A 144 15.20 -15.58 3.33
N GLY A 145 14.51 -16.43 4.09
CA GLY A 145 13.05 -16.53 4.05
C GLY A 145 12.31 -15.27 4.49
N LEU A 146 12.94 -14.39 5.28
CA LEU A 146 12.35 -13.12 5.70
C LEU A 146 12.48 -12.06 4.60
N LEU A 147 13.65 -11.99 3.96
CA LEU A 147 13.90 -11.10 2.83
C LEU A 147 12.99 -11.43 1.64
N HIS A 148 12.68 -12.72 1.45
CA HIS A 148 11.68 -13.19 0.50
C HIS A 148 10.23 -12.74 0.82
N GLU A 149 9.97 -12.05 1.93
CA GLU A 149 8.65 -11.46 2.22
C GLU A 149 8.63 -9.95 1.97
N GLN A 150 9.80 -9.35 1.67
CA GLN A 150 9.92 -7.92 1.38
C GLN A 150 9.42 -7.62 -0.04
N PRO A 151 8.41 -6.75 -0.20
CA PRO A 151 8.00 -6.29 -1.51
C PRO A 151 8.98 -5.26 -2.06
N SER A 152 9.13 -5.24 -3.38
CA SER A 152 9.88 -4.20 -4.11
C SER A 152 9.17 -2.84 -4.05
N HIS A 153 7.82 -2.86 -4.11
CA HIS A 153 6.98 -1.67 -4.11
C HIS A 153 5.68 -1.91 -3.35
N VAL A 154 5.03 -0.81 -2.96
CA VAL A 154 3.65 -0.81 -2.46
C VAL A 154 2.81 0.02 -3.40
N PHE A 155 1.64 -0.50 -3.78
CA PHE A 155 0.67 0.26 -4.56
C PHE A 155 -0.52 0.71 -3.71
N ARG A 156 -1.13 1.82 -4.11
CA ARG A 156 -2.44 2.24 -3.59
C ARG A 156 -3.30 2.78 -4.72
N ILE A 157 -4.52 2.27 -4.82
CA ILE A 157 -5.58 2.78 -5.69
C ILE A 157 -6.59 3.50 -4.81
N LEU A 158 -6.98 4.70 -5.20
CA LEU A 158 -8.04 5.49 -4.60
C LEU A 158 -9.13 5.67 -5.63
N LEU A 159 -10.38 5.49 -5.22
CA LEU A 159 -11.56 5.69 -6.05
C LEU A 159 -12.57 6.56 -5.32
N ARG A 160 -13.09 7.56 -6.04
CA ARG A 160 -14.21 8.40 -5.59
C ARG A 160 -15.21 8.61 -6.72
N CYS A 161 -16.38 9.11 -6.36
CA CYS A 161 -17.38 9.59 -7.32
C CYS A 161 -17.28 11.10 -7.44
N GLU A 162 -17.18 11.61 -8.67
CA GLU A 162 -17.09 13.04 -8.96
C GLU A 162 -18.30 13.80 -8.44
N ASP A 163 -19.49 13.22 -8.58
CA ASP A 163 -20.76 13.77 -8.12
C ASP A 163 -21.11 13.37 -6.66
N GLY A 164 -20.22 12.62 -6.00
CA GLY A 164 -20.44 12.09 -4.64
C GLY A 164 -21.56 11.04 -4.52
N ARG A 165 -22.12 10.55 -5.64
CA ARG A 165 -23.24 9.60 -5.60
C ARG A 165 -22.75 8.16 -5.72
N TRP A 166 -22.95 7.41 -4.65
CA TRP A 166 -22.58 6.00 -4.56
C TRP A 166 -23.75 5.06 -4.90
N SER A 167 -23.43 3.84 -5.33
CA SER A 167 -24.38 2.74 -5.41
C SER A 167 -24.91 2.37 -4.03
N ALA A 168 -26.02 1.63 -3.97
CA ALA A 168 -26.67 1.27 -2.70
C ALA A 168 -25.78 0.46 -1.75
N ASP A 169 -24.82 -0.30 -2.29
CA ASP A 169 -23.83 -1.07 -1.53
C ASP A 169 -22.56 -0.26 -1.19
N GLY A 170 -22.43 0.98 -1.69
CA GLY A 170 -21.25 1.82 -1.49
C GLY A 170 -19.98 1.35 -2.20
N HIS A 171 -20.03 0.33 -3.06
CA HIS A 171 -18.81 -0.25 -3.65
C HIS A 171 -18.46 0.30 -5.05
N SER A 172 -19.30 1.18 -5.58
CA SER A 172 -19.13 1.83 -6.88
C SER A 172 -19.89 3.15 -6.95
N CYS A 173 -19.60 3.97 -7.96
CA CYS A 173 -20.44 5.12 -8.24
C CYS A 173 -21.79 4.69 -8.79
N TYR A 174 -22.83 5.48 -8.51
CA TYR A 174 -24.16 5.24 -9.05
C TYR A 174 -24.14 5.30 -10.59
N ASP A 175 -23.43 6.29 -11.13
CA ASP A 175 -23.03 6.36 -12.54
C ASP A 175 -21.52 6.07 -12.65
N ALA A 176 -21.17 4.98 -13.32
CA ALA A 176 -19.78 4.55 -13.49
C ALA A 176 -18.91 5.61 -14.18
N GLN A 177 -19.48 6.48 -15.02
CA GLN A 177 -18.73 7.56 -15.67
C GLN A 177 -18.27 8.66 -14.70
N GLN A 178 -18.90 8.75 -13.52
CA GLN A 178 -18.47 9.67 -12.45
C GLN A 178 -17.30 9.11 -11.65
N THR A 179 -16.88 7.87 -11.90
CA THR A 179 -15.73 7.28 -11.22
C THR A 179 -14.46 8.07 -11.54
N ARG A 180 -13.73 8.46 -10.50
CA ARG A 180 -12.39 9.03 -10.60
C ARG A 180 -11.43 8.16 -9.83
N VAL A 181 -10.27 7.91 -10.43
CA VAL A 181 -9.23 7.06 -9.85
C VAL A 181 -7.93 7.84 -9.72
N LEU A 182 -7.19 7.54 -8.66
CA LEU A 182 -5.75 7.80 -8.54
C LEU A 182 -5.09 6.48 -8.17
N ALA A 183 -3.94 6.21 -8.75
CA ALA A 183 -3.15 5.04 -8.44
C ALA A 183 -1.69 5.45 -8.27
N PHE A 184 -1.03 4.83 -7.31
CA PHE A 184 0.36 5.09 -6.92
C PHE A 184 1.12 3.78 -6.87
N ILE A 185 2.39 3.81 -7.26
CA ILE A 185 3.35 2.74 -7.04
C ILE A 185 4.56 3.38 -6.38
N LEU A 186 4.81 3.05 -5.12
CA LEU A 186 5.90 3.64 -4.35
C LEU A 186 7.02 2.61 -4.12
N PRO A 187 8.28 2.92 -4.43
CA PRO A 187 9.41 2.02 -4.22
C PRO A 187 9.71 1.83 -2.73
N ASN A 188 9.80 0.58 -2.29
CA ASN A 188 10.17 0.21 -0.92
C ASN A 188 11.68 0.09 -0.82
N THR A 189 12.35 1.22 -0.60
CA THR A 189 13.83 1.31 -0.60
C THR A 189 14.36 1.96 0.68
N PRO A 190 15.58 1.59 1.13
CA PRO A 190 16.18 2.21 2.31
C PRO A 190 16.61 3.66 2.03
N ASP A 191 16.94 3.96 0.78
CA ASP A 191 17.38 5.27 0.33
C ASP A 191 16.22 6.10 -0.25
N ASP A 192 16.30 7.43 -0.07
CA ASP A 192 15.51 8.38 -0.85
C ASP A 192 16.09 8.48 -2.27
N LEU A 193 15.48 7.75 -3.20
CA LEU A 193 15.87 7.72 -4.61
C LEU A 193 15.69 9.06 -5.33
N ASN A 194 14.82 9.94 -4.80
CA ASN A 194 14.50 11.21 -5.46
C ASN A 194 15.36 12.37 -4.93
N CYS A 195 16.31 12.12 -4.02
CA CYS A 195 17.19 13.12 -3.41
C CYS A 195 16.46 14.32 -2.78
N LEU A 196 15.15 14.23 -2.58
CA LEU A 196 14.32 15.35 -2.16
C LEU A 196 14.50 15.67 -0.66
N VAL A 197 14.99 14.71 0.13
CA VAL A 197 15.26 14.87 1.57
C VAL A 197 16.66 15.45 1.82
N LYS A 198 17.62 15.29 0.90
CA LYS A 198 19.03 15.65 1.16
C LYS A 198 19.33 17.14 1.02
N ILE A 199 18.43 17.95 0.48
CA ILE A 199 18.61 19.40 0.31
C ILE A 199 17.45 20.15 0.97
N THR A 200 17.49 20.19 2.31
CA THR A 200 16.75 21.14 3.15
C THR A 200 15.24 20.88 3.31
N ILE A 201 14.85 20.71 4.59
CA ILE A 201 13.48 20.53 5.12
C ILE A 201 12.48 21.64 4.66
N LEU A 202 12.98 22.74 4.06
CA LEU A 202 12.18 23.86 3.55
C LEU A 202 11.57 23.66 2.15
N TYR A 203 12.00 22.67 1.36
CA TYR A 203 11.55 22.52 -0.05
C TYR A 203 10.95 21.17 -0.42
N PHE A 204 10.92 20.20 0.50
CA PHE A 204 10.28 18.91 0.21
C PHE A 204 8.76 19.10 0.08
N LYS A 205 8.22 18.75 -1.10
CA LYS A 205 6.78 18.80 -1.39
C LYS A 205 6.24 17.38 -1.52
N PRO A 206 5.63 16.81 -0.47
CA PRO A 206 5.08 15.45 -0.50
C PRO A 206 4.12 15.20 -1.67
N ARG A 207 3.30 16.20 -2.04
CA ARG A 207 2.38 16.10 -3.18
C ARG A 207 3.11 15.90 -4.51
N ASP A 208 4.24 16.59 -4.71
CA ASP A 208 5.00 16.51 -5.97
C ASP A 208 5.65 15.13 -6.09
N TYR A 209 6.22 14.61 -4.98
CA TYR A 209 6.71 13.23 -4.91
C TYR A 209 5.61 12.22 -5.24
N LEU A 210 4.43 12.35 -4.64
CA LEU A 210 3.32 11.41 -4.89
C LEU A 210 2.80 11.53 -6.32
N LEU A 211 2.75 12.73 -6.89
CA LEU A 211 2.33 12.95 -8.27
C LEU A 211 3.26 12.24 -9.27
N VAL A 212 4.58 12.36 -9.10
CA VAL A 212 5.53 11.70 -10.02
C VAL A 212 5.55 10.18 -9.86
N ASN A 213 5.09 9.65 -8.73
CA ASN A 213 4.90 8.21 -8.50
C ASN A 213 3.45 7.75 -8.75
N THR A 214 2.64 8.56 -9.45
CA THR A 214 1.35 8.07 -9.95
C THR A 214 1.56 7.07 -11.08
N ALA A 215 0.70 6.07 -11.17
CA ALA A 215 0.76 5.01 -12.16
C ALA A 215 -0.64 4.65 -12.64
N ARG A 216 -0.79 4.15 -13.87
CA ARG A 216 -2.10 3.69 -14.33
C ARG A 216 -2.50 2.46 -13.53
N ILE A 217 -3.80 2.21 -13.40
CA ILE A 217 -4.27 0.95 -12.81
C ILE A 217 -3.76 -0.25 -13.63
N ARG A 218 -3.64 -0.09 -14.96
CA ARG A 218 -3.05 -1.11 -15.82
C ARG A 218 -1.60 -1.47 -15.45
N ASP A 219 -0.80 -0.51 -14.98
CA ASP A 219 0.58 -0.78 -14.55
C ASP A 219 0.57 -1.66 -13.29
N ILE A 220 -0.34 -1.38 -12.34
CA ILE A 220 -0.54 -2.22 -11.15
C ILE A 220 -1.00 -3.62 -11.54
N GLU A 221 -1.92 -3.77 -12.49
CA GLU A 221 -2.38 -5.09 -12.96
C GLU A 221 -1.23 -5.93 -13.52
N LEU A 222 -0.34 -5.33 -14.31
CA LEU A 222 0.83 -6.01 -14.87
C LEU A 222 1.80 -6.46 -13.76
N LEU A 223 2.07 -5.58 -12.80
CA LEU A 223 2.99 -5.80 -11.68
C LEU A 223 2.47 -6.74 -10.58
N THR A 224 1.17 -7.04 -10.59
CA THR A 224 0.55 -7.86 -9.53
C THR A 224 -0.18 -9.09 -10.04
N GLY A 225 -0.51 -9.13 -11.34
CA GLY A 225 -1.42 -10.13 -11.92
C GLY A 225 -2.89 -9.97 -11.47
N LEU A 226 -3.23 -8.89 -10.75
CA LEU A 226 -4.62 -8.59 -10.39
C LEU A 226 -5.35 -7.95 -11.56
N GLU A 227 -6.68 -7.97 -11.52
CA GLU A 227 -7.54 -7.29 -12.49
C GLU A 227 -8.59 -6.43 -11.78
N PHE A 228 -8.80 -5.21 -12.27
CA PHE A 228 -9.75 -4.26 -11.70
C PHE A 228 -10.89 -3.93 -12.69
N PHE A 229 -12.03 -3.49 -12.17
CA PHE A 229 -13.22 -3.12 -12.96
C PHE A 229 -13.73 -4.24 -13.89
N THR A 230 -13.66 -5.48 -13.41
CA THR A 230 -14.06 -6.67 -14.17
C THR A 230 -15.57 -6.93 -14.15
N ASP A 231 -16.29 -6.40 -13.16
CA ASP A 231 -17.75 -6.54 -13.07
C ASP A 231 -18.46 -5.67 -14.11
N ARG A 232 -18.95 -6.34 -15.17
CA ARG A 232 -19.65 -5.70 -16.29
C ARG A 232 -21.04 -5.17 -15.95
N ASN A 233 -21.61 -5.54 -14.81
CA ASN A 233 -22.85 -4.93 -14.33
C ASN A 233 -22.61 -3.56 -13.68
N ARG A 234 -21.40 -3.33 -13.17
CA ARG A 234 -21.01 -2.06 -12.54
C ARG A 234 -20.23 -1.14 -13.49
N TYR A 235 -19.38 -1.71 -14.33
CA TYR A 235 -18.52 -0.97 -15.23
C TYR A 235 -18.67 -1.49 -16.65
N GLU A 236 -19.29 -0.67 -17.51
CA GLU A 236 -19.27 -0.91 -18.96
C GLU A 236 -17.81 -1.05 -19.43
N GLU A 237 -17.59 -1.88 -20.45
CA GLU A 237 -16.24 -2.18 -20.95
C GLU A 237 -15.45 -0.92 -21.33
N SER A 238 -16.11 0.03 -22.01
CA SER A 238 -15.50 1.31 -22.41
C SER A 238 -15.00 2.11 -21.20
N VAL A 239 -15.85 2.25 -20.17
CA VAL A 239 -15.53 2.93 -18.91
C VAL A 239 -14.43 2.19 -18.16
N ALA A 240 -14.48 0.86 -18.08
CA ALA A 240 -13.47 0.07 -17.40
C ALA A 240 -12.09 0.22 -18.06
N ILE A 241 -12.01 0.16 -19.39
CA ILE A 241 -10.75 0.37 -20.14
C ILE A 241 -10.22 1.78 -19.90
N GLN A 242 -11.11 2.79 -19.95
CA GLN A 242 -10.73 4.18 -19.69
C GLN A 242 -10.14 4.34 -18.28
N LEU A 243 -10.82 3.82 -17.24
CA LEU A 243 -10.35 3.89 -15.86
C LEU A 243 -9.01 3.16 -15.67
N ARG A 244 -8.81 2.02 -16.34
CA ARG A 244 -7.56 1.23 -16.25
C ARG A 244 -6.37 1.93 -16.90
N THR A 245 -6.60 2.65 -17.98
CA THR A 245 -5.53 3.21 -18.83
C THR A 245 -5.32 4.71 -18.66
N TYR A 246 -6.19 5.38 -17.90
CA TYR A 246 -6.09 6.82 -17.63
C TYR A 246 -4.74 7.18 -16.99
N ILE A 247 -4.07 8.18 -17.56
CA ILE A 247 -2.81 8.73 -17.06
C ILE A 247 -3.11 9.96 -16.22
N MET A 248 -2.67 9.94 -14.97
CA MET A 248 -2.82 11.06 -14.05
C MET A 248 -1.90 12.20 -14.43
N GLN A 249 -2.47 13.40 -14.54
CA GLN A 249 -1.72 14.64 -14.75
C GLN A 249 -1.65 15.50 -13.48
N THR A 250 -2.63 15.33 -12.60
CA THR A 250 -2.73 16.04 -11.32
C THR A 250 -3.28 15.11 -10.25
N LEU A 251 -2.96 15.44 -9.00
CA LEU A 251 -3.65 14.88 -7.83
C LEU A 251 -4.98 15.62 -7.63
N TRP A 252 -5.97 14.97 -7.01
CA TRP A 252 -7.21 15.65 -6.65
C TRP A 252 -6.94 16.82 -5.68
N ASP A 253 -7.85 17.78 -5.70
CA ASP A 253 -7.78 18.92 -4.79
C ASP A 253 -8.17 18.48 -3.39
N TYR A 254 -7.50 18.98 -2.35
CA TYR A 254 -8.03 18.94 -0.99
C TYR A 254 -8.02 20.33 -0.36
#